data_AF-A0A9E4E3K9-F1
#
_entry.id   AF-A0A9E4E3K9-F1
#
_cell.length_a   1.000
_cell.length_b   1.000
_cell.length_c   1.000
_cell.angle_alpha   90.00
_cell.angle_beta   90.00
_cell.angle_gamma   90.00
#
_symmetry.space_group_name_H-M   'P 1'
#
loop_
_entity.id
_entity.type
_entity.pdbx_description
1 polymer ?
#
loop_
_entity_poly.entity_id
_entity_poly.type
_entity_poly.pdbx_seq_one_letter_code
_entity_poly.pdbx_strand_id
1 'polypeptide(L)'
;MNVNTWHQENTPNSWEVILEGLKDFESHVTEINEKKKSAPIPTETLKKFFDLHNTLVVETDKVSHSSEQNASIDISSGVLDNIFIEAIWLSLDQYPAIVNHSNIENIDTAGSKIFTLFTADAPTQKSEQEDLKALLQDIFHIDSKALDKLTKNLAIRTAPLMHRHQIMRCLQNRFNLVSDNPQLDADILRLFQCLYPGAPFEVGEVRLIKTCSALYFCLPSEIKEDPANTLNEQIPITTDRTLKKQSGKNFSYAQFLRRIWQVEPFAHFPVFGTFNAEGLDLKLREEIAKDAALSVELVTTTLTRMVGVLPLEELDKYLIHDTWGHQWQESLLDFEDLYTELSLFNRPLSLTESASVLGEQTTFAEAFVKTTSGEIHLDTEKITKFIDAELYERSIIAFTPILAEMLADVVEYKFLQLHPEQAHLLPSSSLLKAFPSKLDLTLADLRNCFERASEAFQTWVDSDEAKHRIHAEVCEQLDIPDKEMNRQELDDVLEKAVQLCKERLDLFYKPEWFWEKTADDCLKLNAFSFAALNFLRIHTAFLQTYETLSQIETKYSFKDTLVLAMGTFFEVEPQRNIWHLEQFLTEGFLPRWKKLAEAG
;
A
#
# COMPACT_ATOMS: atom_id res chain seq x y z
N MET A 1 -20.34 -10.24 -24.85
CA MET A 1 -19.00 -9.64 -24.97
C MET A 1 -18.11 -10.49 -24.11
N ASN A 2 -16.98 -10.99 -24.61
CA ASN A 2 -15.99 -11.65 -23.76
C ASN A 2 -15.36 -10.55 -22.90
N VAL A 3 -15.75 -10.48 -21.64
CA VAL A 3 -15.06 -9.66 -20.65
C VAL A 3 -13.80 -10.41 -20.29
N ASN A 4 -12.77 -10.23 -21.12
CA ASN A 4 -11.43 -10.70 -20.81
C ASN A 4 -10.88 -9.77 -19.72
N THR A 5 -10.95 -10.25 -18.48
CA THR A 5 -10.62 -9.54 -17.24
C THR A 5 -9.16 -9.09 -17.22
N TRP A 6 -8.26 -9.97 -17.63
CA TRP A 6 -6.90 -9.62 -18.03
C TRP A 6 -6.97 -9.29 -19.52
N HIS A 7 -6.56 -8.09 -19.93
CA HIS A 7 -6.56 -7.64 -21.33
C HIS A 7 -5.64 -8.52 -22.20
N GLN A 8 -6.07 -9.74 -22.47
CA GLN A 8 -5.66 -10.61 -23.56
C GLN A 8 -6.69 -10.37 -24.66
N GLU A 9 -6.30 -10.14 -25.89
CA GLU A 9 -5.43 -11.03 -26.63
C GLU A 9 -4.50 -10.20 -27.52
N ASN A 10 -3.23 -10.63 -27.58
CA ASN A 10 -2.18 -10.16 -28.49
C ASN A 10 -1.28 -9.01 -28.00
N THR A 11 -0.45 -9.25 -26.98
CA THR A 11 0.71 -8.39 -26.75
C THR A 11 1.66 -8.50 -27.96
N PRO A 12 2.05 -7.41 -28.63
CA PRO A 12 2.93 -7.53 -29.81
C PRO A 12 4.23 -8.27 -29.51
N ASN A 13 4.72 -9.07 -30.46
CA ASN A 13 5.99 -9.83 -30.31
C ASN A 13 7.21 -8.94 -30.04
N SER A 14 7.13 -7.63 -30.30
CA SER A 14 8.14 -6.64 -29.91
C SER A 14 8.39 -6.58 -28.40
N TRP A 15 7.45 -7.02 -27.56
CA TRP A 15 7.59 -7.07 -26.11
C TRP A 15 8.40 -8.27 -25.59
N GLU A 16 8.69 -9.27 -26.43
CA GLU A 16 9.39 -10.48 -25.99
C GLU A 16 10.80 -10.15 -25.44
N VAL A 17 11.51 -9.24 -26.11
CA VAL A 17 12.84 -8.80 -25.67
C VAL A 17 12.79 -8.11 -24.31
N ILE A 18 11.72 -7.38 -24.03
CA ILE A 18 11.51 -6.68 -22.75
C ILE A 18 11.19 -7.70 -21.65
N LEU A 19 10.37 -8.72 -21.94
CA LEU A 19 10.06 -9.81 -21.01
C LEU A 19 11.31 -10.61 -20.61
N GLU A 20 12.15 -10.97 -21.58
CA GLU A 20 13.42 -11.65 -21.30
C GLU A 20 14.35 -10.74 -20.48
N GLY A 21 14.41 -9.45 -20.82
CA GLY A 21 15.18 -8.47 -20.05
C GLY A 21 14.70 -8.33 -18.60
N LEU A 22 13.38 -8.36 -18.35
CA LEU A 22 12.80 -8.29 -17.00
C LEU A 22 13.16 -9.52 -16.17
N LYS A 23 13.05 -10.70 -16.78
CA LYS A 23 13.42 -11.97 -16.16
C LYS A 23 14.92 -12.02 -15.82
N ASP A 24 15.77 -11.54 -16.72
CA ASP A 24 17.22 -11.41 -16.48
C ASP A 24 17.52 -10.39 -15.37
N PHE A 25 16.84 -9.25 -15.38
CA PHE A 25 16.97 -8.21 -14.35
C PHE A 25 16.62 -8.76 -12.96
N GLU A 26 15.48 -9.43 -12.81
CA GLU A 26 15.04 -10.01 -11.54
C GLU A 26 15.97 -11.13 -11.05
N SER A 27 16.43 -11.99 -11.97
CA SER A 27 17.40 -13.04 -11.64
C SER A 27 18.70 -12.44 -11.09
N HIS A 28 19.15 -11.33 -11.69
CA HIS A 28 20.35 -10.61 -11.27
C HIS A 28 20.15 -9.85 -9.94
N VAL A 29 18.96 -9.31 -9.67
CA VAL A 29 18.57 -8.75 -8.36
C VAL A 29 18.67 -9.82 -7.27
N THR A 30 18.12 -11.01 -7.53
CA THR A 30 18.15 -12.15 -6.60
C THR A 30 19.59 -12.55 -6.27
N GLU A 31 20.45 -12.68 -7.29
CA GLU A 31 21.87 -12.97 -7.13
C GLU A 31 22.58 -11.92 -6.26
N ILE A 32 22.30 -10.63 -6.50
CA ILE A 32 22.87 -9.54 -5.70
C ILE A 32 22.42 -9.64 -4.23
N ASN A 33 21.13 -9.86 -3.99
CA ASN A 33 20.57 -9.94 -2.65
C ASN A 33 21.11 -11.14 -1.85
N GLU A 34 21.34 -12.27 -2.50
CA GLU A 34 22.01 -13.43 -1.89
C GLU A 34 23.47 -13.10 -1.52
N LYS A 35 24.22 -12.46 -2.43
CA LYS A 35 25.63 -12.09 -2.19
C LYS A 35 25.78 -11.02 -1.12
N LYS A 36 24.87 -10.05 -1.05
CA LYS A 36 24.86 -8.95 -0.06
C LYS A 36 24.90 -9.45 1.39
N LYS A 37 24.41 -10.68 1.64
CA LYS A 37 24.45 -11.32 2.97
C LYS A 37 25.83 -11.83 3.39
N SER A 38 26.75 -12.04 2.45
CA SER A 38 28.04 -12.71 2.70
C SER A 38 29.27 -11.87 2.36
N ALA A 39 29.18 -10.92 1.44
CA ALA A 39 30.29 -10.07 1.03
C ALA A 39 29.81 -8.74 0.41
N PRO A 40 30.69 -7.71 0.34
CA PRO A 40 30.44 -6.54 -0.49
C PRO A 40 30.18 -6.93 -1.95
N ILE A 41 29.20 -6.29 -2.58
CA ILE A 41 28.81 -6.59 -3.97
C ILE A 41 29.91 -6.07 -4.92
N PRO A 42 30.45 -6.88 -5.84
CA PRO A 42 31.44 -6.42 -6.81
C PRO A 42 30.90 -5.29 -7.71
N THR A 43 31.75 -4.30 -8.01
CA THR A 43 31.38 -3.15 -8.87
C THR A 43 30.86 -3.57 -10.24
N GLU A 44 31.42 -4.63 -10.83
CA GLU A 44 30.98 -5.15 -12.14
C GLU A 44 29.57 -5.73 -12.08
N THR A 45 29.20 -6.38 -10.97
CA THR A 45 27.84 -6.89 -10.73
C THR A 45 26.83 -5.75 -10.64
N LEU A 46 27.17 -4.66 -9.93
CA LEU A 46 26.31 -3.46 -9.87
C LEU A 46 26.23 -2.75 -11.23
N LYS A 47 27.32 -2.68 -11.98
CA LYS A 47 27.31 -2.10 -13.32
C LYS A 47 26.34 -2.86 -14.24
N LYS A 48 26.44 -4.20 -14.28
CA LYS A 48 25.52 -5.05 -15.06
C LYS A 48 24.06 -4.83 -14.65
N PHE A 49 23.79 -4.68 -13.35
CA PHE A 49 22.45 -4.37 -12.85
C PHE A 49 21.88 -3.07 -13.44
N PHE A 50 22.64 -1.97 -13.38
CA PHE A 50 22.19 -0.70 -13.96
C PHE A 50 22.12 -0.73 -15.49
N ASP A 51 23.01 -1.46 -16.16
CA ASP A 51 22.97 -1.65 -17.62
C ASP A 51 21.67 -2.37 -18.04
N LEU A 52 21.26 -3.42 -17.31
CA LEU A 52 19.98 -4.11 -17.53
C LEU A 52 18.77 -3.18 -17.30
N HIS A 53 18.75 -2.48 -16.16
CA HIS A 53 17.69 -1.52 -15.83
C HIS A 53 17.54 -0.45 -16.93
N ASN A 54 18.63 0.20 -17.32
CA ASN A 54 18.59 1.27 -18.32
C ASN A 54 18.17 0.74 -19.70
N THR A 55 18.60 -0.47 -20.06
CA THR A 55 18.15 -1.12 -21.29
C THR A 55 16.64 -1.35 -21.27
N LEU A 56 16.10 -1.85 -20.14
CA LEU A 56 14.66 -2.07 -19.98
C LEU A 56 13.85 -0.79 -20.13
N VAL A 57 14.26 0.29 -19.47
CA VAL A 57 13.62 1.61 -19.56
C VAL A 57 13.61 2.11 -21.01
N VAL A 58 14.77 2.03 -21.69
CA VAL A 58 14.91 2.50 -23.08
C VAL A 58 14.11 1.66 -24.07
N GLU A 59 14.11 0.34 -23.96
CA GLU A 59 13.34 -0.53 -24.87
C GLU A 59 11.83 -0.41 -24.61
N THR A 60 11.41 -0.31 -23.35
CA THR A 60 10.00 -0.08 -22.99
C THR A 60 9.49 1.23 -23.55
N ASP A 61 10.28 2.30 -23.47
CA ASP A 61 9.96 3.60 -24.05
C ASP A 61 9.74 3.53 -25.57
N LYS A 62 10.68 2.90 -26.28
CA LYS A 62 10.62 2.74 -27.74
C LYS A 62 9.37 1.99 -28.18
N VAL A 63 9.04 0.90 -27.49
CA VAL A 63 7.87 0.08 -27.85
C VAL A 63 6.57 0.81 -27.49
N SER A 64 6.52 1.48 -26.33
CA SER A 64 5.32 2.22 -25.89
C SER A 64 4.96 3.38 -26.80
N HIS A 65 5.94 4.03 -27.44
CA HIS A 65 5.71 5.13 -28.39
C HIS A 65 5.48 4.68 -29.85
N SER A 66 5.57 3.38 -30.13
CA SER A 66 5.33 2.87 -31.47
C SER A 66 3.84 2.99 -31.83
N SER A 67 3.55 3.47 -33.05
CA SER A 67 2.19 3.86 -33.50
C SER A 67 1.14 2.75 -33.47
N GLU A 68 1.55 1.49 -33.27
CA GLU A 68 0.67 0.33 -33.18
C GLU A 68 0.01 0.19 -31.79
N GLN A 69 0.48 0.91 -30.77
CA GLN A 69 -0.05 0.83 -29.39
C GLN A 69 -0.67 2.13 -28.87
N ASN A 70 -0.76 3.19 -29.68
CA ASN A 70 -1.41 4.46 -29.32
C ASN A 70 -2.95 4.34 -29.32
N ALA A 71 -3.50 3.40 -28.57
CA ALA A 71 -4.84 3.55 -28.05
C ALA A 71 -4.76 4.69 -27.04
N SER A 72 -5.14 5.90 -27.48
CA SER A 72 -5.29 7.05 -26.58
C SER A 72 -6.11 6.62 -25.37
N ILE A 73 -5.76 7.10 -24.17
CA ILE A 73 -6.57 6.86 -22.98
C ILE A 73 -8.03 7.14 -23.32
N ASP A 74 -8.90 6.14 -23.21
CA ASP A 74 -10.34 6.30 -23.46
C ASP A 74 -11.04 6.98 -22.27
N ILE A 75 -10.42 8.05 -21.77
CA ILE A 75 -10.87 8.89 -20.68
C ILE A 75 -10.92 10.31 -21.22
N SER A 76 -12.09 10.92 -21.14
CA SER A 76 -12.30 12.26 -21.68
C SER A 76 -11.32 13.28 -21.06
N SER A 77 -10.84 14.23 -21.86
CA SER A 77 -9.96 15.31 -21.37
C SER A 77 -10.51 16.02 -20.13
N GLY A 78 -11.84 16.21 -20.05
CA GLY A 78 -12.48 16.84 -18.90
C GLY A 78 -12.35 16.05 -17.61
N VAL A 79 -12.34 14.71 -17.67
CA VAL A 79 -12.08 13.86 -16.49
C VAL A 79 -10.64 14.01 -16.03
N LEU A 80 -9.69 13.93 -16.98
CA LEU A 80 -8.27 14.11 -16.68
C LEU A 80 -7.96 15.53 -16.15
N ASP A 81 -8.63 16.57 -16.66
CA ASP A 81 -8.54 17.93 -16.15
C ASP A 81 -9.02 17.99 -14.70
N ASN A 82 -10.19 17.40 -14.39
CA ASN A 82 -10.72 17.38 -13.03
C ASN A 82 -9.78 16.68 -12.05
N ILE A 83 -9.18 15.54 -12.43
CA ILE A 83 -8.22 14.80 -11.59
C ILE A 83 -6.98 15.65 -11.32
N PHE A 84 -6.44 16.32 -12.34
CA PHE A 84 -5.29 17.19 -12.20
C PHE A 84 -5.58 18.39 -11.28
N ILE A 85 -6.73 19.05 -11.48
CA ILE A 85 -7.21 20.16 -10.66
C ILE A 85 -7.37 19.69 -9.21
N GLU A 86 -8.05 18.57 -8.99
CA GLU A 86 -8.29 18.01 -7.67
C GLU A 86 -6.97 17.76 -6.92
N ALA A 87 -5.98 17.17 -7.59
CA ALA A 87 -4.66 16.93 -7.03
C ALA A 87 -3.94 18.23 -6.61
N ILE A 88 -4.07 19.31 -7.37
CA ILE A 88 -3.50 20.61 -6.98
C ILE A 88 -4.24 21.19 -5.77
N TRP A 89 -5.57 21.06 -5.72
CA TRP A 89 -6.33 21.53 -4.55
C TRP A 89 -5.94 20.76 -3.28
N LEU A 90 -5.77 19.44 -3.39
CA LEU A 90 -5.26 18.60 -2.31
C LEU A 90 -3.84 19.04 -1.90
N SER A 91 -2.96 19.30 -2.87
CA SER A 91 -1.57 19.68 -2.61
C SER A 91 -1.43 21.07 -1.97
N LEU A 92 -2.37 21.98 -2.25
CA LEU A 92 -2.37 23.34 -1.70
C LEU A 92 -2.89 23.43 -0.26
N ASP A 93 -4.01 22.77 0.04
CA ASP A 93 -4.74 22.99 1.30
C ASP A 93 -4.56 21.83 2.29
N GLN A 94 -4.54 20.58 1.80
CA GLN A 94 -4.73 19.40 2.65
C GLN A 94 -3.42 18.68 2.93
N TYR A 95 -2.59 18.46 1.91
CA TYR A 95 -1.27 17.84 2.08
C TYR A 95 -0.36 18.64 3.03
N PRO A 96 -0.29 19.99 2.97
CA PRO A 96 0.49 20.76 3.94
C PRO A 96 -0.04 20.61 5.37
N ALA A 97 -1.35 20.41 5.53
CA ALA A 97 -1.96 20.21 6.86
C ALA A 97 -1.59 18.84 7.48
N ILE A 98 -1.21 17.85 6.68
CA ILE A 98 -0.62 16.59 7.17
C ILE A 98 0.78 16.84 7.74
N VAL A 99 1.59 17.60 6.99
CA VAL A 99 2.98 17.90 7.37
C VAL A 99 3.03 18.85 8.57
N ASN A 100 2.21 19.90 8.56
CA ASN A 100 2.18 20.93 9.59
C ASN A 100 0.80 21.60 9.71
N HIS A 101 0.24 21.63 10.91
CA HIS A 101 -1.05 22.21 11.20
C HIS A 101 -0.92 23.30 12.28
N SER A 102 -1.47 24.49 12.02
CA SER A 102 -1.29 25.69 12.86
C SER A 102 -1.64 25.52 14.36
N ASN A 103 -2.50 24.56 14.71
CA ASN A 103 -2.96 24.32 16.08
C ASN A 103 -2.43 23.01 16.69
N ILE A 104 -1.55 22.30 15.99
CA ILE A 104 -1.01 21.02 16.46
C ILE A 104 0.51 21.08 16.30
N GLU A 105 1.23 21.01 17.40
CA GLU A 105 2.69 21.05 17.37
C GLU A 105 3.26 19.70 16.94
N ASN A 106 4.21 19.69 16.00
CA ASN A 106 5.01 18.52 15.75
C ASN A 106 6.07 18.37 16.85
N ILE A 107 6.16 17.19 17.48
CA ILE A 107 7.11 16.93 18.58
C ILE A 107 8.05 15.81 18.18
N ASP A 108 9.33 16.02 18.48
CA ASP A 108 10.36 15.00 18.39
C ASP A 108 11.13 14.95 19.71
N THR A 109 10.83 13.93 20.52
CA THR A 109 11.64 13.61 21.72
C THR A 109 12.65 12.49 21.48
N ALA A 110 12.61 11.88 20.29
CA ALA A 110 13.51 10.79 19.91
C ALA A 110 14.85 11.29 19.36
N GLY A 111 14.93 12.55 18.93
CA GLY A 111 16.12 13.18 18.37
C GLY A 111 16.35 12.76 16.92
N SER A 112 15.28 12.67 16.12
CA SER A 112 15.39 12.46 14.69
C SER A 112 16.21 13.57 14.04
N LYS A 113 17.01 13.20 13.05
CA LYS A 113 17.83 14.15 12.31
C LYS A 113 17.12 14.73 11.09
N ILE A 114 16.01 14.12 10.67
CA ILE A 114 15.35 14.43 9.41
C ILE A 114 13.87 14.83 9.55
N PHE A 115 13.26 14.56 10.70
CA PHE A 115 11.83 14.79 10.93
C PHE A 115 11.34 16.19 10.52
N THR A 116 12.10 17.22 10.91
CA THR A 116 11.75 18.64 10.68
C THR A 116 12.21 19.17 9.32
N LEU A 117 12.93 18.36 8.53
CA LEU A 117 13.46 18.77 7.23
C LEU A 117 12.44 18.56 6.10
N PHE A 118 11.43 17.71 6.30
CA PHE A 118 10.42 17.47 5.28
C PHE A 118 9.54 18.71 5.05
N THR A 119 9.31 19.05 3.79
CA THR A 119 8.50 20.22 3.39
C THR A 119 7.51 19.85 2.29
N ALA A 120 6.29 20.38 2.41
CA ALA A 120 5.30 20.31 1.34
C ALA A 120 5.65 21.29 0.21
N ASP A 121 5.26 20.96 -1.02
CA ASP A 121 5.49 21.77 -2.21
C ASP A 121 4.62 23.03 -2.29
N ALA A 122 3.54 23.08 -1.49
CA ALA A 122 2.60 24.19 -1.50
C ALA A 122 3.29 25.54 -1.20
N PRO A 123 2.92 26.61 -1.91
CA PRO A 123 3.38 27.96 -1.57
C PRO A 123 3.05 28.29 -0.12
N THR A 124 4.01 28.85 0.62
CA THR A 124 3.82 29.19 2.04
C THR A 124 2.92 30.41 2.23
N GLN A 125 2.86 31.31 1.24
CA GLN A 125 2.03 32.51 1.31
C GLN A 125 0.62 32.24 0.77
N LYS A 126 -0.40 32.57 1.56
CA LYS A 126 -1.80 32.40 1.15
C LYS A 126 -2.14 33.14 -0.16
N SER A 127 -1.54 34.31 -0.41
CA SER A 127 -1.73 35.04 -1.68
C SER A 127 -1.26 34.23 -2.89
N GLU A 128 -0.10 33.56 -2.80
CA GLU A 128 0.42 32.74 -3.89
C GLU A 128 -0.45 31.50 -4.14
N GLN A 129 -1.04 30.94 -3.09
CA GLN A 129 -2.00 29.83 -3.20
C GLN A 129 -3.29 30.29 -3.92
N GLU A 130 -3.85 31.44 -3.54
CA GLU A 130 -5.04 32.00 -4.21
C GLU A 130 -4.73 32.39 -5.67
N ASP A 131 -3.54 32.91 -5.95
CA ASP A 131 -3.08 33.21 -7.31
C ASP A 131 -3.01 31.94 -8.16
N LEU A 132 -2.50 30.82 -7.61
CA LEU A 132 -2.50 29.53 -8.30
C LEU A 132 -3.92 29.00 -8.53
N LYS A 133 -4.81 29.10 -7.55
CA LYS A 133 -6.23 28.71 -7.71
C LYS A 133 -6.90 29.53 -8.82
N ALA A 134 -6.71 30.84 -8.84
CA ALA A 134 -7.25 31.72 -9.89
C ALA A 134 -6.69 31.38 -11.27
N LEU A 135 -5.39 31.11 -11.36
CA LEU A 135 -4.73 30.68 -12.60
C LEU A 135 -5.33 29.37 -13.13
N LEU A 136 -5.56 28.38 -12.27
CA LEU A 136 -6.19 27.10 -12.65
C LEU A 136 -7.62 27.28 -13.16
N GLN A 137 -8.40 28.15 -12.49
CA GLN A 137 -9.76 28.45 -12.94
C GLN A 137 -9.78 29.04 -14.35
N ASP A 138 -8.84 29.94 -14.67
CA ASP A 138 -8.73 30.55 -15.99
C ASP A 138 -8.31 29.53 -17.07
N ILE A 139 -7.23 28.80 -16.81
CA ILE A 139 -6.62 27.83 -17.75
C ILE A 139 -7.59 26.69 -18.10
N PHE A 140 -8.31 26.17 -17.10
CA PHE A 140 -9.20 25.01 -17.26
C PHE A 140 -10.69 25.40 -17.34
N HIS A 141 -10.99 26.70 -17.41
CA HIS A 141 -12.34 27.24 -17.54
C HIS A 141 -13.30 26.71 -16.46
N ILE A 142 -12.81 26.63 -15.22
CA ILE A 142 -13.58 26.12 -14.07
C ILE A 142 -14.50 27.23 -13.58
N ASP A 143 -15.80 27.05 -13.74
CA ASP A 143 -16.77 27.99 -13.20
C ASP A 143 -16.88 27.90 -11.66
N SER A 144 -17.44 28.95 -11.05
CA SER A 144 -17.62 29.00 -9.59
C SER A 144 -18.42 27.83 -9.02
N LYS A 145 -19.38 27.28 -9.79
CA LYS A 145 -20.23 26.17 -9.34
C LYS A 145 -19.45 24.85 -9.34
N ALA A 146 -18.60 24.63 -10.33
CA ALA A 146 -17.71 23.49 -10.41
C ALA A 146 -16.68 23.54 -9.29
N LEU A 147 -16.12 24.72 -9.00
CA LEU A 147 -15.22 24.92 -7.87
C LEU A 147 -15.92 24.63 -6.52
N ASP A 148 -17.11 25.19 -6.30
CA ASP A 148 -17.90 24.92 -5.09
C ASP A 148 -18.18 23.43 -4.92
N LYS A 149 -18.44 22.72 -6.03
CA LYS A 149 -18.64 21.27 -6.01
C LYS A 149 -17.34 20.54 -5.65
N LEU A 150 -16.21 20.91 -6.26
CA LEU A 150 -14.90 20.34 -5.95
C LEU A 150 -14.55 20.53 -4.47
N THR A 151 -14.67 21.74 -3.94
CA THR A 151 -14.38 22.04 -2.54
C THR A 151 -15.27 21.22 -1.59
N LYS A 152 -16.56 21.05 -1.90
CA LYS A 152 -17.46 20.21 -1.10
C LYS A 152 -17.08 18.73 -1.16
N ASN A 153 -16.76 18.22 -2.34
CA ASN A 153 -16.34 16.83 -2.52
C ASN A 153 -15.04 16.56 -1.75
N LEU A 154 -14.05 17.45 -1.89
CA LEU A 154 -12.80 17.36 -1.15
C LEU A 154 -13.00 17.42 0.36
N ALA A 155 -13.87 18.28 0.86
CA ALA A 155 -14.17 18.33 2.29
C ALA A 155 -14.77 17.02 2.85
N ILE A 156 -15.52 16.27 2.02
CA ILE A 156 -16.03 14.94 2.38
C ILE A 156 -14.89 13.93 2.34
N ARG A 157 -14.15 13.88 1.23
CA ARG A 157 -13.03 12.95 1.01
C ARG A 157 -11.95 13.08 2.07
N THR A 158 -11.58 14.30 2.45
CA THR A 158 -10.53 14.57 3.45
C THR A 158 -11.08 14.67 4.88
N ALA A 159 -12.31 14.22 5.13
CA ALA A 159 -12.84 14.11 6.48
C ALA A 159 -11.96 13.23 7.41
N PRO A 160 -11.34 12.12 6.96
CA PRO A 160 -10.40 11.35 7.79
C PRO A 160 -9.27 12.20 8.38
N LEU A 161 -8.67 13.09 7.58
CA LEU A 161 -7.65 14.03 8.07
C LEU A 161 -8.20 14.97 9.16
N MET A 162 -9.42 15.49 8.98
CA MET A 162 -10.06 16.34 9.98
C MET A 162 -10.30 15.59 11.30
N HIS A 163 -10.74 14.33 11.22
CA HIS A 163 -10.93 13.47 12.39
C HIS A 163 -9.61 13.24 13.13
N ARG A 164 -8.52 12.95 12.40
CA ARG A 164 -7.17 12.83 12.98
C ARG A 164 -6.76 14.11 13.71
N HIS A 165 -6.98 15.28 13.11
CA HIS A 165 -6.67 16.57 13.76
C HIS A 165 -7.52 16.83 15.01
N GLN A 166 -8.78 16.39 15.05
CA GLN A 166 -9.62 16.51 16.25
C GLN A 166 -9.12 15.60 17.37
N ILE A 167 -8.83 14.33 17.05
CA ILE A 167 -8.31 13.36 18.01
C ILE A 167 -6.93 13.80 18.52
N MET A 168 -6.03 14.23 17.63
CA MET A 168 -4.70 14.69 17.99
C MET A 168 -4.72 15.88 18.95
N ARG A 169 -5.63 16.86 18.73
CA ARG A 169 -5.83 17.98 19.67
C ARG A 169 -6.34 17.50 21.03
N CYS A 170 -7.27 16.55 21.06
CA CYS A 170 -7.74 15.95 22.31
C CYS A 170 -6.56 15.29 23.06
N LEU A 171 -5.78 14.43 22.39
CA LEU A 171 -4.62 13.77 23.00
C LEU A 171 -3.57 14.78 23.46
N GLN A 172 -3.25 15.77 22.64
CA GLN A 172 -2.34 16.86 23.00
C GLN A 172 -2.78 17.59 24.27
N ASN A 173 -4.04 17.99 24.36
CA ASN A 173 -4.54 18.73 25.51
C ASN A 173 -4.62 17.86 26.78
N ARG A 174 -5.08 16.61 26.63
CA ARG A 174 -5.31 15.70 27.75
C ARG A 174 -4.00 15.22 28.38
N PHE A 175 -2.98 15.00 27.56
CA PHE A 175 -1.67 14.53 28.00
C PHE A 175 -0.61 15.64 27.96
N ASN A 176 -0.98 16.91 27.73
CA ASN A 176 -0.07 18.05 27.68
C ASN A 176 1.16 17.81 26.76
N LEU A 177 0.92 17.27 25.56
CA LEU A 177 1.96 16.93 24.58
C LEU A 177 2.38 18.18 23.80
N VAL A 178 3.13 19.06 24.45
CA VAL A 178 3.70 20.31 23.90
C VAL A 178 5.19 20.40 24.27
N SER A 179 6.02 20.97 23.40
CA SER A 179 7.49 20.90 23.57
C SER A 179 8.01 21.67 24.79
N ASP A 180 7.29 22.68 25.26
CA ASP A 180 7.65 23.49 26.43
C ASP A 180 7.20 22.88 27.76
N ASN A 181 6.52 21.72 27.75
CA ASN A 181 6.09 21.01 28.95
C ASN A 181 7.30 20.40 29.69
N PRO A 182 7.62 20.83 30.93
CA PRO A 182 8.73 20.26 31.70
C PRO A 182 8.50 18.81 32.15
N GLN A 183 7.29 18.28 32.03
CA GLN A 183 6.91 16.90 32.34
C GLN A 183 6.62 16.07 31.08
N LEU A 184 7.04 16.53 29.90
CA LEU A 184 6.71 15.91 28.62
C LEU A 184 7.02 14.40 28.59
N ASP A 185 8.21 13.97 29.04
CA ASP A 185 8.58 12.54 29.06
C ASP A 185 7.66 11.70 29.99
N ALA A 186 7.20 12.27 31.10
CA ALA A 186 6.29 11.57 32.03
C ALA A 186 4.87 11.48 31.45
N ASP A 187 4.46 12.52 30.75
CA ASP A 187 3.18 12.59 30.05
C ASP A 187 3.11 11.67 28.83
N ILE A 188 4.21 11.56 28.07
CA ILE A 188 4.36 10.58 26.98
C ILE A 188 4.22 9.16 27.53
N LEU A 189 4.93 8.83 28.61
CA LEU A 189 4.81 7.51 29.24
C LEU A 189 3.39 7.24 29.72
N ARG A 190 2.74 8.25 30.33
CA ARG A 190 1.35 8.14 30.78
C ARG A 190 0.40 7.84 29.63
N LEU A 191 0.54 8.54 28.50
CA LEU A 191 -0.23 8.23 27.30
C LEU A 191 0.07 6.81 26.81
N PHE A 192 1.34 6.44 26.69
CA PHE A 192 1.74 5.12 26.24
C PHE A 192 1.16 4.00 27.11
N GLN A 193 1.16 4.15 28.43
CA GLN A 193 0.58 3.18 29.36
C GLN A 193 -0.96 3.12 29.29
N CYS A 194 -1.63 4.21 28.91
CA CYS A 194 -3.05 4.19 28.61
C CYS A 194 -3.37 3.40 27.33
N LEU A 195 -2.51 3.52 26.32
CA LEU A 195 -2.66 2.85 25.02
C LEU A 195 -2.17 1.39 25.05
N TYR A 196 -1.16 1.09 25.85
CA TYR A 196 -0.58 -0.24 26.04
C TYR A 196 -0.56 -0.60 27.53
N PRO A 197 -1.69 -1.07 28.09
CA PRO A 197 -1.76 -1.46 29.49
C PRO A 197 -0.70 -2.51 29.86
N GLY A 198 -0.03 -2.30 31.00
CA GLY A 198 1.03 -3.19 31.49
C GLY A 198 2.41 -2.96 30.85
N ALA A 199 2.58 -1.88 30.09
CA ALA A 199 3.88 -1.46 29.57
C ALA A 199 4.90 -1.21 30.72
N PRO A 200 6.07 -1.89 30.73
CA PRO A 200 6.99 -1.90 31.87
C PRO A 200 8.06 -0.78 31.84
N PHE A 201 7.83 0.29 31.07
CA PHE A 201 8.80 1.38 30.86
C PHE A 201 8.78 2.43 31.98
N GLU A 202 9.92 3.07 32.17
CA GLU A 202 10.15 4.23 33.02
C GLU A 202 10.16 5.54 32.21
N VAL A 203 10.13 6.67 32.92
CA VAL A 203 10.09 8.01 32.30
C VAL A 203 11.35 8.22 31.46
N GLY A 204 11.16 8.63 30.20
CA GLY A 204 12.24 8.87 29.24
C GLY A 204 12.70 7.62 28.46
N GLU A 205 12.19 6.42 28.78
CA GLU A 205 12.45 5.21 27.97
C GLU A 205 11.54 5.11 26.74
N VAL A 206 10.35 5.70 26.81
CA VAL A 206 9.43 5.84 25.66
C VAL A 206 9.66 7.22 25.05
N ARG A 207 10.13 7.26 23.81
CA ARG A 207 10.22 8.50 23.02
C ARG A 207 9.01 8.64 22.10
N LEU A 208 8.80 9.83 21.57
CA LEU A 208 7.65 10.16 20.73
C LEU A 208 8.08 11.01 19.54
N ILE A 209 7.70 10.56 18.35
CA ILE A 209 7.45 11.43 17.21
C ILE A 209 5.94 11.66 17.13
N LYS A 210 5.52 12.92 17.21
CA LYS A 210 4.14 13.34 17.01
C LYS A 210 4.09 14.25 15.80
N THR A 211 3.30 13.84 14.80
CA THR A 211 2.93 14.69 13.68
C THR A 211 1.57 15.34 13.96
N CYS A 212 1.05 16.09 13.00
CA CYS A 212 -0.32 16.62 13.09
C CYS A 212 -1.38 15.52 12.98
N SER A 213 -1.04 14.40 12.35
CA SER A 213 -1.94 13.31 11.95
C SER A 213 -1.64 11.97 12.62
N ALA A 214 -0.49 11.77 13.26
CA ALA A 214 -0.08 10.48 13.85
C ALA A 214 0.86 10.61 15.06
N LEU A 215 0.94 9.53 15.83
CA LEU A 215 1.85 9.31 16.96
C LEU A 215 2.70 8.06 16.69
N TYR A 216 4.01 8.19 16.74
CA TYR A 216 4.94 7.07 16.70
C TYR A 216 5.71 7.03 18.01
N PHE A 217 5.42 6.01 18.82
CA PHE A 217 6.18 5.73 20.03
C PHE A 217 7.48 5.04 19.63
N CYS A 218 8.62 5.62 19.98
CA CYS A 218 9.91 5.06 19.65
C CYS A 218 10.46 4.32 20.86
N LEU A 219 10.65 3.01 20.70
CA LEU A 219 11.14 2.10 21.74
C LEU A 219 12.48 1.52 21.33
N PRO A 220 13.40 1.25 22.26
CA PRO A 220 14.66 0.59 21.93
C PRO A 220 14.41 -0.82 21.37
N SER A 221 15.12 -1.17 20.30
CA SER A 221 15.05 -2.48 19.63
C SER A 221 15.66 -3.61 20.45
N GLU A 222 16.69 -3.32 21.25
CA GLU A 222 17.39 -4.29 22.08
C GLU A 222 17.06 -4.10 23.57
N ILE A 223 17.02 -5.22 24.30
CA ILE A 223 17.10 -5.20 25.75
C ILE A 223 18.52 -4.74 26.08
N LYS A 224 18.69 -3.57 26.71
CA LYS A 224 19.98 -3.20 27.31
C LYS A 224 20.30 -4.25 28.37
N GLU A 225 21.11 -5.25 28.02
CA GLU A 225 21.73 -6.10 29.02
C GLU A 225 22.63 -5.21 29.87
N ASP A 226 22.31 -5.07 31.14
CA ASP A 226 23.14 -4.33 32.07
C ASP A 226 24.53 -4.99 32.13
N PRO A 227 25.61 -4.33 31.67
CA PRO A 227 26.95 -4.93 31.66
C PRO A 227 27.45 -5.27 33.07
N ALA A 228 26.80 -4.78 34.13
CA ALA A 228 27.09 -5.18 35.50
C ALA A 228 26.60 -6.60 35.86
N ASN A 229 25.65 -7.17 35.09
CA ASN A 229 25.12 -8.52 35.32
C ASN A 229 25.79 -9.61 34.48
N THR A 230 26.52 -9.26 33.42
CA THR A 230 27.24 -10.23 32.57
C THR A 230 28.60 -10.67 33.14
N LEU A 231 29.06 -10.07 34.25
CA LEU A 231 30.33 -10.41 34.90
C LEU A 231 30.20 -11.35 36.12
N ASN A 232 28.99 -11.82 36.47
CA ASN A 232 28.77 -12.66 37.65
C ASN A 232 28.00 -13.98 37.39
N GLU A 233 27.98 -14.49 36.17
CA GLU A 233 27.49 -15.85 35.89
C GLU A 233 28.54 -16.94 36.18
N GLN A 234 29.12 -16.92 37.39
CA GLN A 234 29.69 -18.10 38.05
C GLN A 234 29.53 -17.95 39.57
N ILE A 235 28.31 -17.80 40.07
CA ILE A 235 28.03 -17.92 41.51
C ILE A 235 27.00 -19.04 41.73
N PRO A 236 27.34 -20.08 42.51
CA PRO A 236 26.46 -21.21 42.76
C PRO A 236 25.20 -20.78 43.51
N ILE A 237 24.08 -21.34 43.05
CA ILE A 237 22.71 -21.20 43.57
C ILE A 237 22.73 -21.24 45.10
N THR A 238 22.67 -20.07 45.72
CA THR A 238 22.30 -19.91 47.12
C THR A 238 21.03 -19.06 47.17
N THR A 239 20.12 -19.56 47.99
CA THR A 239 18.70 -19.23 48.07
C THR A 239 18.47 -17.87 48.70
N ASP A 240 18.72 -16.80 47.95
CA ASP A 240 18.36 -15.44 48.39
C ASP A 240 17.23 -14.84 47.54
N ARG A 241 16.10 -14.57 48.20
CA ARG A 241 14.81 -14.16 47.59
C ARG A 241 14.81 -12.74 47.01
N THR A 242 15.91 -12.01 47.15
CA THR A 242 16.10 -10.64 46.70
C THR A 242 16.56 -10.51 45.24
N LEU A 243 17.17 -11.54 44.65
CA LEU A 243 17.59 -11.55 43.23
C LEU A 243 16.47 -11.86 42.23
N LYS A 244 15.32 -12.40 42.67
CA LYS A 244 14.17 -12.72 41.79
C LYS A 244 13.39 -11.50 41.29
N LYS A 245 13.60 -10.29 41.83
CA LYS A 245 12.87 -9.08 41.41
C LYS A 245 13.49 -8.41 40.17
N GLN A 246 14.81 -8.47 39.99
CA GLN A 246 15.47 -7.90 38.82
C GLN A 246 15.31 -8.78 37.56
N SER A 247 15.29 -10.12 37.74
CA SER A 247 14.98 -11.03 36.61
C SER A 247 13.54 -10.89 36.10
N GLY A 248 12.59 -10.51 36.97
CA GLY A 248 11.19 -10.30 36.59
C GLY A 248 10.96 -9.06 35.70
N LYS A 249 11.64 -7.95 35.98
CA LYS A 249 11.50 -6.70 35.20
C LYS A 249 12.03 -6.88 33.78
N ASN A 250 13.24 -7.44 33.65
CA ASN A 250 13.84 -7.71 32.33
C ASN A 250 13.04 -8.73 31.52
N PHE A 251 12.45 -9.73 32.19
CA PHE A 251 11.56 -10.69 31.53
C PHE A 251 10.26 -10.03 31.03
N SER A 252 9.60 -9.21 31.85
CA SER A 252 8.38 -8.48 31.42
C SER A 252 8.66 -7.50 30.28
N TYR A 253 9.82 -6.86 30.30
CA TYR A 253 10.29 -5.93 29.27
C TYR A 253 10.50 -6.66 27.94
N ALA A 254 11.27 -7.74 27.95
CA ALA A 254 11.51 -8.59 26.79
C ALA A 254 10.21 -9.14 26.19
N GLN A 255 9.32 -9.62 27.05
CA GLN A 255 8.03 -10.17 26.63
C GLN A 255 7.14 -9.09 25.99
N PHE A 256 7.14 -7.88 26.53
CA PHE A 256 6.38 -6.76 25.99
C PHE A 256 6.91 -6.35 24.61
N LEU A 257 8.22 -6.15 24.46
CA LEU A 257 8.83 -5.81 23.17
C LEU A 257 8.56 -6.90 22.14
N ARG A 258 8.74 -8.18 22.50
CA ARG A 258 8.45 -9.30 21.60
C ARG A 258 7.00 -9.27 21.10
N ARG A 259 6.04 -8.94 21.97
CA ARG A 259 4.63 -8.82 21.58
C ARG A 259 4.41 -7.64 20.64
N ILE A 260 5.01 -6.49 20.91
CA ILE A 260 4.85 -5.30 20.07
C ILE A 260 5.41 -5.50 18.65
N TRP A 261 6.52 -6.22 18.54
CA TRP A 261 7.19 -6.50 17.26
C TRP A 261 6.58 -7.67 16.47
N GLN A 262 5.57 -8.37 17.02
CA GLN A 262 4.79 -9.38 16.29
C GLN A 262 3.71 -8.68 15.45
N VAL A 263 4.13 -7.91 14.44
CA VAL A 263 3.22 -7.16 13.56
C VAL A 263 2.43 -8.13 12.68
N GLU A 264 1.11 -7.99 12.66
CA GLU A 264 0.27 -8.56 11.60
C GLU A 264 0.35 -7.65 10.37
N PRO A 265 0.94 -8.10 9.26
CA PRO A 265 1.05 -7.27 8.07
C PRO A 265 -0.34 -6.87 7.57
N PHE A 266 -0.51 -5.61 7.12
CA PHE A 266 -1.73 -5.09 6.46
C PHE A 266 -2.99 -4.98 7.33
N ALA A 267 -2.94 -5.34 8.62
CA ALA A 267 -4.09 -5.19 9.51
C ALA A 267 -4.51 -3.71 9.64
N HIS A 268 -3.54 -2.80 9.67
CA HIS A 268 -3.75 -1.36 9.83
C HIS A 268 -2.81 -0.60 8.89
N PHE A 269 -3.36 0.18 7.96
CA PHE A 269 -2.63 1.08 7.06
C PHE A 269 -3.02 2.54 7.42
N PRO A 270 -2.11 3.53 7.38
CA PRO A 270 -0.70 3.50 6.96
C PRO A 270 0.29 3.14 8.08
N VAL A 271 -0.20 2.91 9.30
CA VAL A 271 0.64 2.61 10.44
C VAL A 271 0.73 1.11 10.66
N PHE A 272 1.88 0.55 10.29
CA PHE A 272 2.17 -0.86 10.51
C PHE A 272 2.50 -1.11 12.00
N GLY A 273 1.66 -1.89 12.69
CA GLY A 273 1.87 -2.17 14.11
C GLY A 273 0.82 -3.09 14.71
N THR A 274 1.04 -3.46 15.98
CA THR A 274 0.16 -4.34 16.76
C THR A 274 -0.90 -3.60 17.57
N PHE A 275 -1.02 -2.28 17.36
CA PHE A 275 -1.95 -1.47 18.11
C PHE A 275 -3.38 -1.68 17.60
N ASN A 276 -4.27 -2.13 18.48
CA ASN A 276 -5.70 -2.21 18.19
C ASN A 276 -6.47 -1.42 19.26
N ALA A 277 -7.13 -0.33 18.85
CA ALA A 277 -7.85 0.53 19.77
C ALA A 277 -9.10 -0.14 20.37
N GLU A 278 -9.66 -1.19 19.75
CA GLU A 278 -10.81 -1.92 20.29
C GLU A 278 -10.50 -2.53 21.66
N GLY A 279 -9.24 -2.93 21.87
CA GLY A 279 -8.73 -3.47 23.14
C GLY A 279 -8.52 -2.42 24.24
N LEU A 280 -8.70 -1.12 23.94
CA LEU A 280 -8.57 -0.05 24.94
C LEU A 280 -9.76 0.01 25.89
N ASP A 281 -9.49 0.55 27.08
CA ASP A 281 -10.53 0.94 28.04
C ASP A 281 -11.61 1.78 27.35
N LEU A 282 -12.85 1.28 27.40
CA LEU A 282 -14.00 1.93 26.76
C LEU A 282 -14.17 3.37 27.26
N LYS A 283 -13.93 3.62 28.55
CA LYS A 283 -14.06 4.96 29.13
C LYS A 283 -13.09 5.96 28.50
N LEU A 284 -11.85 5.55 28.23
CA LEU A 284 -10.87 6.39 27.55
C LEU A 284 -11.36 6.77 26.16
N ARG A 285 -11.90 5.79 25.41
CA ARG A 285 -12.44 6.01 24.06
C ARG A 285 -13.66 6.92 24.05
N GLU A 286 -14.60 6.73 24.98
CA GLU A 286 -15.77 7.59 25.15
C GLU A 286 -15.41 9.03 25.50
N GLU A 287 -14.41 9.23 26.35
CA GLU A 287 -13.93 10.56 26.70
C GLU A 287 -13.24 11.25 25.52
N ILE A 288 -12.40 10.54 24.76
CA ILE A 288 -11.79 11.08 23.53
C ILE A 288 -12.87 11.42 22.50
N ALA A 289 -13.84 10.52 22.29
CA ALA A 289 -14.96 10.74 21.36
C ALA A 289 -15.79 11.97 21.73
N LYS A 290 -16.08 12.14 23.02
CA LYS A 290 -16.79 13.32 23.52
C LYS A 290 -15.99 14.61 23.28
N ASP A 291 -14.69 14.61 23.59
CA ASP A 291 -13.84 15.80 23.48
C ASP A 291 -13.54 16.15 22.00
N ALA A 292 -13.42 15.15 21.13
CA ALA A 292 -13.24 15.31 19.69
C ALA A 292 -14.55 15.62 18.94
N ALA A 293 -15.70 15.45 19.59
CA ALA A 293 -17.04 15.52 19.00
C ALA A 293 -17.25 14.50 17.85
N LEU A 294 -16.79 13.27 18.06
CA LEU A 294 -16.88 12.15 17.12
C LEU A 294 -17.63 10.96 17.77
N SER A 295 -18.00 9.96 16.96
CA SER A 295 -18.50 8.69 17.51
C SER A 295 -17.36 7.87 18.12
N VAL A 296 -17.70 7.00 19.09
CA VAL A 296 -16.72 6.10 19.72
C VAL A 296 -16.13 5.14 18.70
N GLU A 297 -16.94 4.65 17.76
CA GLU A 297 -16.52 3.78 16.66
C GLU A 297 -15.47 4.48 15.79
N LEU A 298 -15.76 5.70 15.32
CA LEU A 298 -14.84 6.47 14.50
C LEU A 298 -13.53 6.77 15.24
N VAL A 299 -13.59 7.15 16.53
CA VAL A 299 -12.38 7.32 17.34
C VAL A 299 -11.59 6.03 17.47
N THR A 300 -12.25 4.89 17.66
CA THR A 300 -11.59 3.58 17.78
C THR A 300 -10.86 3.26 16.47
N THR A 301 -11.55 3.37 15.34
CA THR A 301 -10.98 3.10 14.02
C THR A 301 -9.83 4.07 13.69
N THR A 302 -10.00 5.38 13.90
CA THR A 302 -8.96 6.36 13.60
C THR A 302 -7.75 6.23 14.54
N LEU A 303 -7.94 5.96 15.84
CA LEU A 303 -6.83 5.74 16.76
C LEU A 303 -5.94 4.57 16.32
N THR A 304 -6.58 3.47 15.90
CA THR A 304 -5.90 2.27 15.41
C THR A 304 -4.93 2.59 14.25
N ARG A 305 -5.29 3.56 13.40
CA ARG A 305 -4.54 3.92 12.18
C ARG A 305 -3.57 5.07 12.34
N MET A 306 -3.61 5.78 13.47
CA MET A 306 -2.75 6.94 13.73
C MET A 306 -1.68 6.68 14.79
N VAL A 307 -1.70 5.54 15.48
CA VAL A 307 -0.76 5.20 16.57
C VAL A 307 0.13 4.05 16.15
N GLY A 308 1.44 4.30 16.08
CA GLY A 308 2.46 3.34 15.69
C GLY A 308 3.56 3.20 16.72
N VAL A 309 4.36 2.15 16.55
CA VAL A 309 5.57 1.92 17.34
C VAL A 309 6.74 1.68 16.40
N LEU A 310 7.82 2.43 16.58
CA LEU A 310 9.02 2.34 15.75
C LEU A 310 10.23 1.96 16.59
N PRO A 311 11.19 1.18 16.06
CA PRO A 311 12.48 0.99 16.70
C PRO A 311 13.21 2.33 16.76
N LEU A 312 13.64 2.76 17.95
CA LEU A 312 14.29 4.05 18.16
C LEU A 312 15.56 4.19 17.32
N GLU A 313 16.33 3.11 17.19
CA GLU A 313 17.59 3.08 16.45
C GLU A 313 17.41 3.17 14.93
N GLU A 314 16.22 2.83 14.44
CA GLU A 314 15.88 2.85 13.02
C GLU A 314 14.89 3.97 12.67
N LEU A 315 14.58 4.87 13.60
CA LEU A 315 13.53 5.88 13.43
C LEU A 315 13.64 6.65 12.12
N ASP A 316 14.82 7.22 11.84
CA ASP A 316 15.04 8.05 10.65
C ASP A 316 14.77 7.27 9.34
N LYS A 317 14.95 5.95 9.32
CA LYS A 317 14.67 5.12 8.14
C LYS A 317 13.18 5.14 7.76
N TYR A 318 12.27 5.23 8.73
CA TYR A 318 10.83 5.10 8.51
C TYR A 318 10.10 6.45 8.39
N LEU A 319 10.73 7.57 8.76
CA LEU A 319 10.02 8.86 8.82
C LEU A 319 9.70 9.45 7.46
N ILE A 320 10.56 9.31 6.45
CA ILE A 320 10.23 9.91 5.15
C ILE A 320 9.30 9.01 4.37
N HIS A 321 9.67 7.75 4.19
CA HIS A 321 8.89 6.79 3.42
C HIS A 321 7.56 6.45 4.10
N ASP A 322 7.59 5.95 5.34
CA ASP A 322 6.35 5.44 5.96
C ASP A 322 5.48 6.54 6.55
N THR A 323 6.08 7.55 7.18
CA THR A 323 5.29 8.64 7.78
C THR A 323 4.83 9.62 6.70
N TRP A 324 5.74 10.24 5.95
CA TRP A 324 5.33 11.24 4.96
C TRP A 324 4.91 10.65 3.61
N GLY A 325 5.42 9.47 3.23
CA GLY A 325 5.07 8.81 1.97
C GLY A 325 3.74 8.05 1.99
N HIS A 326 3.27 7.55 3.13
CA HIS A 326 1.99 6.81 3.20
C HIS A 326 0.84 7.55 3.89
N GLN A 327 1.09 8.48 4.83
CA GLN A 327 -0.02 9.06 5.62
C GLN A 327 -1.11 9.75 4.79
N TRP A 328 -0.73 10.42 3.71
CA TRP A 328 -1.68 11.09 2.84
C TRP A 328 -2.54 10.10 2.04
N GLN A 329 -2.07 8.87 1.81
CA GLN A 329 -2.78 7.86 1.03
C GLN A 329 -4.05 7.38 1.74
N GLU A 330 -4.10 7.42 3.07
CA GLU A 330 -5.33 7.12 3.85
C GLU A 330 -6.09 8.40 4.25
N SER A 331 -5.38 9.52 4.41
CA SER A 331 -6.00 10.74 4.94
C SER A 331 -6.62 11.62 3.85
N LEU A 332 -6.16 11.51 2.61
CA LEU A 332 -6.63 12.28 1.45
C LEU A 332 -7.26 11.42 0.36
N LEU A 333 -6.99 10.12 0.38
CA LEU A 333 -7.42 9.12 -0.58
C LEU A 333 -8.01 7.93 0.20
N ASP A 334 -8.74 7.06 -0.49
CA ASP A 334 -9.47 5.90 0.03
C ASP A 334 -8.67 4.58 -0.09
N PHE A 335 -7.31 4.63 -0.05
CA PHE A 335 -6.46 3.42 -0.14
C PHE A 335 -6.78 2.44 0.99
N GLU A 336 -7.25 2.94 2.12
CA GLU A 336 -7.52 2.17 3.32
C GLU A 336 -8.54 1.05 3.13
N ASP A 337 -9.62 1.29 2.38
CA ASP A 337 -10.66 0.28 2.13
C ASP A 337 -10.06 -0.93 1.40
N LEU A 338 -9.17 -0.69 0.43
CA LEU A 338 -8.47 -1.74 -0.33
C LEU A 338 -7.50 -2.54 0.55
N TYR A 339 -6.83 -1.90 1.51
CA TYR A 339 -5.99 -2.60 2.50
C TYR A 339 -6.83 -3.44 3.46
N THR A 340 -7.98 -2.92 3.90
CA THR A 340 -8.94 -3.66 4.72
C THR A 340 -9.43 -4.89 3.96
N GLU A 341 -9.78 -4.77 2.68
CA GLU A 341 -10.16 -5.91 1.83
C GLU A 341 -9.02 -6.94 1.67
N LEU A 342 -7.78 -6.49 1.47
CA LEU A 342 -6.60 -7.37 1.37
C LEU A 342 -6.44 -8.26 2.61
N SER A 343 -6.75 -7.74 3.81
CA SER A 343 -6.68 -8.51 5.06
C SER A 343 -7.68 -9.69 5.10
N LEU A 344 -8.68 -9.68 4.23
CA LEU A 344 -9.74 -10.69 4.16
C LEU A 344 -9.42 -11.83 3.18
N PHE A 345 -8.31 -11.76 2.46
CA PHE A 345 -8.01 -12.73 1.38
C PHE A 345 -7.78 -14.15 1.87
N ASN A 346 -7.38 -14.30 3.14
CA ASN A 346 -7.22 -15.59 3.80
C ASN A 346 -8.56 -16.24 4.20
N ARG A 347 -9.70 -15.55 4.04
CA ARG A 347 -11.01 -16.13 4.31
C ARG A 347 -11.27 -17.27 3.34
N PRO A 348 -11.73 -18.44 3.83
CA PRO A 348 -12.08 -19.57 2.97
C PRO A 348 -13.16 -19.18 1.97
N LEU A 349 -13.05 -19.67 0.73
CA LEU A 349 -14.08 -19.50 -0.30
C LEU A 349 -15.43 -20.04 0.17
N SER A 350 -16.51 -19.39 -0.26
CA SER A 350 -17.90 -19.80 -0.03
C SER A 350 -18.74 -19.62 -1.29
N LEU A 351 -19.81 -20.38 -1.44
CA LEU A 351 -20.76 -20.25 -2.55
C LEU A 351 -21.50 -18.89 -2.56
N THR A 352 -21.49 -18.17 -1.44
CA THR A 352 -22.06 -16.81 -1.36
C THR A 352 -21.17 -15.75 -2.00
N GLU A 353 -19.93 -16.09 -2.36
CA GLU A 353 -19.00 -15.16 -2.99
C GLU A 353 -19.48 -14.74 -4.38
N SER A 354 -19.28 -13.46 -4.67
CA SER A 354 -19.57 -12.84 -5.95
C SER A 354 -18.43 -11.93 -6.34
N ALA A 355 -18.00 -12.03 -7.60
CA ALA A 355 -16.97 -11.17 -8.16
C ALA A 355 -17.59 -10.19 -9.16
N SER A 356 -17.04 -8.98 -9.23
CA SER A 356 -17.49 -7.93 -10.13
C SER A 356 -16.33 -7.33 -10.91
N VAL A 357 -16.26 -7.58 -12.22
CA VAL A 357 -15.22 -7.00 -13.08
C VAL A 357 -15.84 -6.04 -14.08
N LEU A 358 -15.46 -4.76 -14.00
CA LEU A 358 -15.90 -3.67 -14.88
C LEU A 358 -17.44 -3.60 -15.01
N GLY A 359 -18.14 -3.83 -13.89
CA GLY A 359 -19.60 -3.81 -13.80
C GLY A 359 -20.30 -5.11 -14.21
N GLU A 360 -19.57 -6.13 -14.69
CA GLU A 360 -20.12 -7.47 -14.87
C GLU A 360 -19.95 -8.33 -13.61
N GLN A 361 -21.05 -8.89 -13.12
CA GLN A 361 -21.05 -9.74 -11.94
C GLN A 361 -21.13 -11.23 -12.31
N THR A 362 -20.49 -12.06 -11.50
CA THR A 362 -20.57 -13.53 -11.56
C THR A 362 -20.55 -14.09 -10.15
N THR A 363 -21.23 -15.21 -9.92
CA THR A 363 -21.32 -15.82 -8.59
C THR A 363 -20.82 -17.25 -8.60
N PHE A 364 -20.23 -17.70 -7.49
CA PHE A 364 -19.71 -19.07 -7.39
C PHE A 364 -20.85 -20.10 -7.45
N ALA A 365 -21.94 -19.82 -6.74
CA ALA A 365 -23.15 -20.65 -6.68
C ALA A 365 -23.74 -21.02 -8.05
N GLU A 366 -23.65 -20.14 -9.05
CA GLU A 366 -24.23 -20.35 -10.39
C GLU A 366 -23.50 -21.40 -11.23
N ALA A 367 -22.30 -21.82 -10.82
CA ALA A 367 -21.54 -22.88 -11.46
C ALA A 367 -22.16 -24.27 -11.24
N PHE A 368 -22.94 -24.45 -10.17
CA PHE A 368 -23.52 -25.74 -9.81
C PHE A 368 -25.01 -25.76 -10.12
N VAL A 369 -25.42 -26.67 -11.01
CA VAL A 369 -26.79 -26.72 -11.53
C VAL A 369 -27.42 -28.07 -11.24
N LYS A 370 -28.60 -28.06 -10.60
CA LYS A 370 -29.46 -29.24 -10.48
C LYS A 370 -30.47 -29.25 -11.62
N THR A 371 -30.44 -30.30 -12.44
CA THR A 371 -31.38 -30.44 -13.54
C THR A 371 -32.77 -30.84 -13.04
N THR A 372 -33.77 -30.74 -13.92
CA THR A 372 -35.14 -31.20 -13.61
C THR A 372 -35.23 -32.71 -13.32
N SER A 373 -34.29 -33.52 -13.79
CA SER A 373 -34.19 -34.95 -13.45
C SER A 373 -33.53 -35.20 -12.10
N GLY A 374 -32.97 -34.17 -11.45
CA GLY A 374 -32.29 -34.25 -10.16
C GLY A 374 -30.79 -34.51 -10.25
N GLU A 375 -30.22 -34.61 -11.46
CA GLU A 375 -28.78 -34.74 -11.69
C GLU A 375 -28.06 -33.41 -11.40
N ILE A 376 -26.82 -33.49 -10.95
CA ILE A 376 -25.98 -32.36 -10.58
C ILE A 376 -24.92 -32.18 -11.67
N HIS A 377 -24.83 -30.98 -12.22
CA HIS A 377 -23.91 -30.65 -13.30
C HIS A 377 -23.06 -29.43 -12.95
N LEU A 378 -21.80 -29.45 -13.41
CA LEU A 378 -20.91 -28.29 -13.39
C LEU A 378 -21.04 -27.51 -14.70
N ASP A 379 -21.43 -26.24 -14.60
CA ASP A 379 -21.27 -25.27 -15.68
C ASP A 379 -19.81 -24.80 -15.72
N THR A 380 -19.04 -25.40 -16.64
CA THR A 380 -17.59 -25.17 -16.74
C THR A 380 -17.23 -23.75 -17.20
N GLU A 381 -18.12 -23.08 -17.94
CA GLU A 381 -17.90 -21.70 -18.39
C GLU A 381 -18.08 -20.75 -17.20
N LYS A 382 -19.15 -20.94 -16.43
CA LYS A 382 -19.43 -20.11 -15.25
C LYS A 382 -18.39 -20.25 -14.15
N ILE A 383 -17.95 -21.48 -13.84
CA ILE A 383 -16.91 -21.66 -12.82
C ILE A 383 -15.60 -20.98 -13.24
N THR A 384 -15.22 -21.10 -14.51
CA THR A 384 -14.01 -20.45 -15.05
C THR A 384 -14.16 -18.93 -14.99
N LYS A 385 -15.31 -18.40 -15.41
CA LYS A 385 -15.61 -16.96 -15.33
C LYS A 385 -15.55 -16.45 -13.89
N PHE A 386 -16.10 -17.19 -12.93
CA PHE A 386 -16.02 -16.83 -11.50
C PHE A 386 -14.59 -16.81 -10.99
N ILE A 387 -13.82 -17.89 -11.21
CA ILE A 387 -12.41 -17.97 -10.80
C ILE A 387 -11.61 -16.79 -11.37
N ASP A 388 -11.81 -16.48 -12.65
CA ASP A 388 -11.10 -15.41 -13.32
C ASP A 388 -11.49 -14.01 -12.85
N ALA A 389 -12.77 -13.79 -12.58
CA ALA A 389 -13.26 -12.53 -12.07
C ALA A 389 -12.77 -12.27 -10.64
N GLU A 390 -12.89 -13.26 -9.76
CA GLU A 390 -12.48 -13.17 -8.36
C GLU A 390 -10.96 -12.99 -8.24
N LEU A 391 -10.17 -13.80 -8.96
CA LEU A 391 -8.71 -13.66 -8.93
C LEU A 391 -8.26 -12.34 -9.55
N TYR A 392 -8.95 -11.82 -10.56
CA TYR A 392 -8.66 -10.50 -11.09
C TYR A 392 -8.93 -9.41 -10.05
N GLU A 393 -10.15 -9.38 -9.47
CA GLU A 393 -10.55 -8.39 -8.46
C GLU A 393 -9.58 -8.39 -7.27
N ARG A 394 -9.28 -9.59 -6.73
CA ARG A 394 -8.27 -9.75 -5.68
C ARG A 394 -6.89 -9.26 -6.11
N SER A 395 -6.49 -9.50 -7.35
CA SER A 395 -5.19 -9.04 -7.86
C SER A 395 -5.13 -7.52 -7.93
N ILE A 396 -6.19 -6.84 -8.37
CA ILE A 396 -6.24 -5.36 -8.41
C ILE A 396 -6.11 -4.78 -7.01
N ILE A 397 -6.85 -5.33 -6.04
CA ILE A 397 -6.73 -4.93 -4.64
C ILE A 397 -5.29 -5.18 -4.13
N ALA A 398 -4.71 -6.34 -4.41
CA ALA A 398 -3.33 -6.67 -4.04
C ALA A 398 -2.26 -5.83 -4.76
N PHE A 399 -2.57 -5.20 -5.89
CA PHE A 399 -1.67 -4.24 -6.55
C PHE A 399 -1.66 -2.87 -5.86
N THR A 400 -2.67 -2.57 -5.03
CA THR A 400 -2.75 -1.29 -4.31
C THR A 400 -1.53 -1.04 -3.42
N PRO A 401 -1.05 -2.01 -2.60
CA PRO A 401 0.21 -1.84 -1.88
C PRO A 401 1.42 -1.55 -2.77
N ILE A 402 1.53 -2.19 -3.93
CA ILE A 402 2.65 -1.94 -4.85
C ILE A 402 2.61 -0.48 -5.32
N LEU A 403 1.44 0.00 -5.73
CA LEU A 403 1.27 1.40 -6.13
C LEU A 403 1.55 2.36 -4.96
N ALA A 404 1.07 2.05 -3.76
CA ALA A 404 1.31 2.82 -2.55
C ALA A 404 2.81 2.98 -2.25
N GLU A 405 3.58 1.88 -2.35
CA GLU A 405 5.05 1.87 -2.20
C GLU A 405 5.72 2.72 -3.30
N MET A 406 5.32 2.56 -4.56
CA MET A 406 5.86 3.37 -5.65
C MET A 406 5.61 4.87 -5.44
N LEU A 407 4.45 5.25 -4.90
CA LEU A 407 4.13 6.65 -4.61
C LEU A 407 4.91 7.18 -3.40
N ALA A 408 5.14 6.35 -2.37
CA ALA A 408 5.98 6.69 -1.23
C ALA A 408 7.46 6.84 -1.63
N ASP A 409 7.94 6.01 -2.57
CA ASP A 409 9.29 6.12 -3.15
C ASP A 409 9.54 7.49 -3.79
N VAL A 410 8.54 8.05 -4.47
CA VAL A 410 8.64 9.39 -5.08
C VAL A 410 8.78 10.46 -4.00
N VAL A 411 8.09 10.32 -2.87
CA VAL A 411 8.19 11.23 -1.72
C VAL A 411 9.56 11.12 -1.04
N GLU A 412 10.09 9.91 -0.87
CA GLU A 412 11.46 9.67 -0.40
C GLU A 412 12.49 10.28 -1.36
N TYR A 413 12.31 10.07 -2.66
CA TYR A 413 13.19 10.60 -3.69
C TYR A 413 13.19 12.14 -3.72
N LYS A 414 12.01 12.76 -3.61
CA LYS A 414 11.87 14.22 -3.42
C LYS A 414 12.75 14.69 -2.26
N PHE A 415 12.64 14.05 -1.10
CA PHE A 415 13.41 14.42 0.08
C PHE A 415 14.91 14.32 -0.18
N LEU A 416 15.38 13.22 -0.79
CA LEU A 416 16.78 13.01 -1.12
C LEU A 416 17.34 14.02 -2.13
N GLN A 417 16.51 14.52 -3.05
CA GLN A 417 16.90 15.59 -3.96
C GLN A 417 17.09 16.94 -3.24
N LEU A 418 16.26 17.22 -2.23
CA LEU A 418 16.34 18.44 -1.43
C LEU A 418 17.44 18.37 -0.36
N HIS A 419 17.73 17.18 0.16
CA HIS A 419 18.65 16.92 1.27
C HIS A 419 19.62 15.77 0.98
N PRO A 420 20.47 15.88 -0.07
CA PRO A 420 21.36 14.79 -0.48
C PRO A 420 22.37 14.38 0.62
N GLU A 421 22.71 15.29 1.53
CA GLU A 421 23.58 15.02 2.67
C GLU A 421 22.97 14.04 3.70
N GLN A 422 21.63 13.90 3.71
CA GLN A 422 20.91 13.01 4.63
C GLN A 422 20.71 11.60 4.07
N ALA A 423 21.18 11.30 2.86
CA ALA A 423 21.00 9.99 2.22
C ALA A 423 21.52 8.80 3.05
N HIS A 424 22.47 9.03 3.97
CA HIS A 424 23.00 8.01 4.86
C HIS A 424 22.02 7.58 5.97
N LEU A 425 20.97 8.36 6.22
CA LEU A 425 19.92 8.11 7.22
C LEU A 425 18.70 7.37 6.66
N LEU A 426 18.61 7.28 5.33
CA LEU A 426 17.54 6.59 4.60
C LEU A 426 18.10 5.37 3.88
N PRO A 427 18.50 4.31 4.62
CA PRO A 427 18.98 3.10 4.00
C PRO A 427 17.82 2.39 3.29
N SER A 428 17.93 2.26 1.97
CA SER A 428 16.98 1.48 1.17
C SER A 428 17.46 0.03 0.96
N SER A 429 16.51 -0.90 0.97
CA SER A 429 16.73 -2.27 0.50
C SER A 429 16.95 -2.33 -1.02
N SER A 430 16.35 -1.39 -1.75
CA SER A 430 16.45 -1.28 -3.20
C SER A 430 17.85 -0.89 -3.67
N LEU A 431 18.25 -1.47 -4.80
CA LEU A 431 19.43 -1.08 -5.57
C LEU A 431 19.18 0.17 -6.43
N LEU A 432 17.91 0.53 -6.67
CA LEU A 432 17.45 1.68 -7.45
C LEU A 432 17.16 2.94 -6.60
N LYS A 433 17.78 3.07 -5.42
CA LYS A 433 17.61 4.23 -4.51
C LYS A 433 17.83 5.63 -5.11
N ALA A 434 18.42 5.71 -6.31
CA ALA A 434 18.67 6.97 -7.02
C ALA A 434 17.56 7.32 -8.02
N PHE A 435 16.47 6.55 -8.04
CA PHE A 435 15.33 6.71 -8.92
C PHE A 435 14.06 6.96 -8.09
N PRO A 436 13.06 7.68 -8.64
CA PRO A 436 11.79 7.97 -7.96
C PRO A 436 10.89 6.74 -7.75
N SER A 437 11.18 5.60 -8.38
CA SER A 437 10.48 4.33 -8.16
C SER A 437 11.46 3.16 -8.18
N LYS A 438 11.17 2.12 -7.38
CA LYS A 438 12.08 1.00 -7.10
C LYS A 438 11.60 -0.32 -7.74
N LEU A 439 11.76 -0.45 -9.07
CA LEU A 439 11.32 -1.63 -9.84
C LEU A 439 11.78 -2.98 -9.27
N ASP A 440 12.97 -3.05 -8.66
CA ASP A 440 13.49 -4.27 -8.06
C ASP A 440 12.66 -4.74 -6.86
N LEU A 441 12.13 -3.82 -6.06
CA LEU A 441 11.19 -4.14 -4.98
C LEU A 441 9.80 -4.42 -5.55
N THR A 442 9.34 -3.62 -6.51
CA THR A 442 8.05 -3.81 -7.19
C THR A 442 7.86 -5.23 -7.73
N LEU A 443 8.88 -5.81 -8.39
CA LEU A 443 8.80 -7.19 -8.90
C LEU A 443 8.76 -8.24 -7.79
N ALA A 444 9.49 -8.01 -6.69
CA ALA A 444 9.46 -8.90 -5.53
C ALA A 444 8.09 -8.87 -4.85
N ASP A 445 7.51 -7.68 -4.67
CA ASP A 445 6.19 -7.50 -4.08
C ASP A 445 5.08 -8.09 -4.96
N LEU A 446 5.22 -7.98 -6.29
CA LEU A 446 4.26 -8.53 -7.24
C LEU A 446 4.04 -10.04 -7.05
N ARG A 447 5.12 -10.81 -6.80
CA ARG A 447 4.99 -12.26 -6.51
C ARG A 447 4.15 -12.50 -5.27
N ASN A 448 4.47 -11.81 -4.18
CA ASN A 448 3.72 -11.92 -2.92
C ASN A 448 2.24 -11.54 -3.10
N CYS A 449 1.94 -10.56 -3.96
CA CYS A 449 0.57 -10.14 -4.24
C CYS A 449 -0.23 -11.24 -4.96
N PHE A 450 0.35 -11.92 -5.96
CA PHE A 450 -0.29 -13.06 -6.61
C PHE A 450 -0.47 -14.26 -5.67
N GLU A 451 0.53 -14.55 -4.84
CA GLU A 451 0.43 -15.62 -3.83
C GLU A 451 -0.74 -15.36 -2.87
N ARG A 452 -0.90 -14.12 -2.39
CA ARG A 452 -2.01 -13.73 -1.51
C ARG A 452 -3.36 -13.71 -2.20
N ALA A 453 -3.44 -13.14 -3.40
CA ALA A 453 -4.68 -13.09 -4.17
C ALA A 453 -5.23 -14.50 -4.45
N SER A 454 -4.34 -15.49 -4.62
CA SER A 454 -4.69 -16.88 -4.89
C SER A 454 -4.80 -17.79 -3.65
N GLU A 455 -4.47 -17.31 -2.45
CA GLU A 455 -4.35 -18.14 -1.24
C GLU A 455 -5.63 -18.93 -0.90
N ALA A 456 -6.80 -18.29 -0.99
CA ALA A 456 -8.08 -18.96 -0.71
C ALA A 456 -8.40 -20.07 -1.73
N PHE A 457 -8.05 -19.86 -3.00
CA PHE A 457 -8.21 -20.86 -4.07
C PHE A 457 -7.22 -22.01 -3.90
N GLN A 458 -5.96 -21.71 -3.57
CA GLN A 458 -4.96 -22.72 -3.29
C GLN A 458 -5.38 -23.58 -2.09
N THR A 459 -5.90 -22.94 -1.03
CA THR A 459 -6.45 -23.63 0.14
C THR A 459 -7.61 -24.54 -0.24
N TRP A 460 -8.51 -24.10 -1.12
CA TRP A 460 -9.60 -24.95 -1.61
C TRP A 460 -9.10 -26.16 -2.40
N VAL A 461 -8.06 -25.99 -3.23
CA VAL A 461 -7.45 -27.08 -4.00
C VAL A 461 -6.72 -28.09 -3.11
N ASP A 462 -6.02 -27.63 -2.08
CA ASP A 462 -5.11 -28.46 -1.28
C ASP A 462 -5.74 -29.04 -0.01
N SER A 463 -6.77 -28.39 0.55
CA SER A 463 -7.35 -28.78 1.84
C SER A 463 -8.65 -29.57 1.69
N ASP A 464 -8.64 -30.80 2.22
CA ASP A 464 -9.86 -31.61 2.33
C ASP A 464 -10.93 -30.86 3.15
N GLU A 465 -10.56 -30.14 4.20
CA GLU A 465 -11.52 -29.38 5.02
C GLU A 465 -12.24 -28.31 4.19
N ALA A 466 -11.51 -27.58 3.34
CA ALA A 466 -12.10 -26.57 2.46
C ALA A 466 -13.02 -27.21 1.41
N LYS A 467 -12.61 -28.35 0.82
CA LYS A 467 -13.46 -29.11 -0.12
C LYS A 467 -14.75 -29.60 0.52
N HIS A 468 -14.67 -30.16 1.73
CA HIS A 468 -15.84 -30.63 2.48
C HIS A 468 -16.81 -29.49 2.83
N ARG A 469 -16.29 -28.29 3.08
CA ARG A 469 -17.12 -27.10 3.32
C ARG A 469 -17.93 -26.71 2.09
N ILE A 470 -17.27 -26.55 0.93
CA ILE A 470 -17.96 -26.26 -0.34
C ILE A 470 -18.95 -27.38 -0.68
N HIS A 471 -18.59 -28.65 -0.45
CA HIS A 471 -19.52 -29.77 -0.61
C HIS A 471 -20.79 -29.58 0.24
N ALA A 472 -20.65 -29.21 1.52
CA ALA A 472 -21.80 -28.98 2.39
C ALA A 472 -22.67 -27.81 1.90
N GLU A 473 -22.05 -26.72 1.45
CA GLU A 473 -22.75 -25.55 0.90
C GLU A 473 -23.51 -25.90 -0.39
N VAL A 474 -22.93 -26.70 -1.30
CA VAL A 474 -23.62 -27.12 -2.54
C VAL A 474 -24.81 -28.01 -2.22
N CYS A 475 -24.66 -28.94 -1.25
CA CYS A 475 -25.76 -29.77 -0.77
C CYS A 475 -26.92 -28.92 -0.24
N GLU A 476 -26.62 -27.89 0.55
CA GLU A 476 -27.62 -26.97 1.09
C GLU A 476 -28.30 -26.16 -0.03
N GLN A 477 -27.52 -25.54 -0.92
CA GLN A 477 -28.02 -24.71 -2.02
C GLN A 477 -28.93 -25.49 -2.98
N LEU A 478 -28.55 -26.72 -3.31
CA LEU A 478 -29.26 -27.55 -4.30
C LEU A 478 -30.32 -28.47 -3.67
N ASP A 479 -30.56 -28.38 -2.35
CA ASP A 479 -31.47 -29.26 -1.59
C ASP A 479 -31.23 -30.74 -1.94
N ILE A 480 -29.98 -31.19 -1.81
CA ILE A 480 -29.57 -32.55 -2.14
C ILE A 480 -29.80 -33.44 -0.91
N PRO A 481 -30.71 -34.44 -0.99
CA PRO A 481 -30.94 -35.35 0.12
C PRO A 481 -29.71 -36.23 0.36
N ASP A 482 -29.48 -36.57 1.62
CA ASP A 482 -28.37 -37.40 2.08
C ASP A 482 -28.50 -38.87 1.63
N LYS A 483 -28.27 -39.11 0.35
CA LYS A 483 -28.23 -40.42 -0.29
C LYS A 483 -26.85 -40.66 -0.90
N GLU A 484 -26.32 -41.86 -0.70
CA GLU A 484 -24.96 -42.25 -1.11
C GLU A 484 -24.68 -42.08 -2.61
N MET A 485 -25.67 -42.34 -3.47
CA MET A 485 -25.53 -42.15 -4.92
C MET A 485 -25.46 -40.66 -5.34
N ASN A 486 -26.18 -39.78 -4.63
CA ASN A 486 -26.13 -38.34 -4.88
C ASN A 486 -24.81 -37.72 -4.39
N ARG A 487 -24.20 -38.32 -3.35
CA ARG A 487 -22.88 -37.90 -2.84
C ARG A 487 -21.78 -38.18 -3.86
N GLN A 488 -21.73 -39.38 -4.44
CA GLN A 488 -20.69 -39.70 -5.44
C GLN A 488 -20.76 -38.81 -6.68
N GLU A 489 -21.97 -38.52 -7.19
CA GLU A 489 -22.15 -37.62 -8.34
C GLU A 489 -21.68 -36.20 -8.02
N LEU A 490 -21.98 -35.71 -6.82
CA LEU A 490 -21.51 -34.41 -6.35
C LEU A 490 -19.99 -34.38 -6.15
N ASP A 491 -19.40 -35.42 -5.59
CA ASP A 491 -17.95 -35.55 -5.42
C ASP A 491 -17.23 -35.47 -6.77
N ASP A 492 -17.74 -36.15 -7.80
CA ASP A 492 -17.17 -36.10 -9.16
C ASP A 492 -17.29 -34.68 -9.77
N VAL A 493 -18.42 -34.00 -9.54
CA VAL A 493 -18.64 -32.60 -9.97
C VAL A 493 -17.70 -31.62 -9.28
N LEU A 494 -17.51 -31.77 -7.97
CA LEU A 494 -16.62 -30.92 -7.18
C LEU A 494 -15.15 -31.17 -7.52
N GLU A 495 -14.74 -32.43 -7.72
CA GLU A 495 -13.39 -32.76 -8.15
C GLU A 495 -13.08 -32.14 -9.51
N LYS A 496 -14.05 -32.14 -10.43
CA LYS A 496 -13.91 -31.43 -11.71
C LYS A 496 -13.76 -29.92 -11.53
N ALA A 497 -14.51 -29.30 -10.62
CA ALA A 497 -14.38 -27.87 -10.33
C ALA A 497 -13.02 -27.53 -9.71
N VAL A 498 -12.54 -28.34 -8.76
CA VAL A 498 -11.21 -28.24 -8.15
C VAL A 498 -10.12 -28.39 -9.20
N GLN A 499 -10.24 -29.36 -10.11
CA GLN A 499 -9.27 -29.58 -11.18
C GLN A 499 -9.21 -28.38 -12.14
N LEU A 500 -10.36 -27.79 -12.51
CA LEU A 500 -10.39 -26.56 -13.31
C LEU A 500 -9.71 -25.39 -12.58
N CYS A 501 -10.00 -25.22 -11.27
CA CYS A 501 -9.33 -24.21 -10.45
C CYS A 501 -7.81 -24.41 -10.44
N LYS A 502 -7.36 -25.63 -10.19
CA LYS A 502 -5.94 -25.99 -10.19
C LYS A 502 -5.27 -25.69 -11.53
N GLU A 503 -5.90 -26.06 -12.64
CA GLU A 503 -5.38 -25.76 -13.98
C GLU A 503 -5.27 -24.25 -14.23
N ARG A 504 -6.27 -23.45 -13.81
CA ARG A 504 -6.20 -21.98 -13.92
C ARG A 504 -5.07 -21.40 -13.06
N LEU A 505 -4.91 -21.87 -11.82
CA LEU A 505 -3.83 -21.45 -10.93
C LEU A 505 -2.45 -21.78 -11.54
N ASP A 506 -2.24 -23.03 -11.96
CA ASP A 506 -0.95 -23.51 -12.45
C ASP A 506 -0.54 -22.88 -13.80
N LEU A 507 -1.50 -22.61 -14.69
CA LEU A 507 -1.21 -22.14 -16.06
C LEU A 507 -1.24 -20.61 -16.19
N PHE A 508 -2.14 -19.93 -15.47
CA PHE A 508 -2.42 -18.52 -15.73
C PHE A 508 -2.15 -17.59 -14.54
N TYR A 509 -2.41 -18.02 -13.31
CA TYR A 509 -2.19 -17.18 -12.12
C TYR A 509 -0.91 -17.50 -11.36
N LYS A 510 -0.14 -18.51 -11.82
CA LYS A 510 1.12 -18.86 -11.21
C LYS A 510 2.05 -17.64 -11.21
N PRO A 511 2.65 -17.27 -10.06
CA PRO A 511 3.56 -16.14 -9.96
C PRO A 511 4.92 -16.54 -10.56
N GLU A 512 4.97 -16.83 -11.86
CA GLU A 512 6.15 -17.21 -12.62
C GLU A 512 6.12 -16.57 -14.00
N TRP A 513 7.30 -16.38 -14.60
CA TRP A 513 7.42 -15.89 -15.97
C TRP A 513 6.89 -16.92 -16.97
N PHE A 514 5.85 -16.56 -17.72
CA PHE A 514 5.30 -17.41 -18.77
C PHE A 514 4.73 -16.58 -19.92
N TRP A 515 5.14 -16.93 -21.13
CA TRP A 515 4.55 -16.44 -22.36
C TRP A 515 4.70 -17.46 -23.49
N GLU A 516 3.78 -17.43 -24.44
CA GLU A 516 3.82 -18.21 -25.67
C GLU A 516 3.58 -17.33 -26.90
N LYS A 517 4.29 -17.62 -28.00
CA LYS A 517 4.02 -16.99 -29.30
C LYS A 517 2.77 -17.60 -29.92
N THR A 518 1.85 -16.74 -30.33
CA THR A 518 0.64 -17.12 -31.05
C THR A 518 0.91 -17.19 -32.56
N ALA A 519 -0.04 -17.75 -33.31
CA ALA A 519 0.05 -17.81 -34.77
C ALA A 519 0.04 -16.42 -35.45
N ASP A 520 -0.49 -15.40 -34.76
CA ASP A 520 -0.66 -14.04 -35.25
C ASP A 520 0.54 -13.12 -34.92
N ASP A 521 1.72 -13.71 -34.66
CA ASP A 521 2.94 -13.00 -34.23
C ASP A 521 2.73 -12.09 -33.00
N CYS A 522 1.96 -12.61 -32.05
CA CYS A 522 1.71 -11.96 -30.78
C CYS A 522 2.11 -12.87 -29.62
N LEU A 523 2.15 -12.33 -28.42
CA LEU A 523 2.46 -13.03 -27.19
C LEU A 523 1.18 -13.17 -26.38
N LYS A 524 0.97 -14.39 -25.88
CA LYS A 524 0.00 -14.68 -24.83
C LYS A 524 0.76 -14.87 -23.54
N LEU A 525 0.51 -13.98 -22.58
CA LEU A 525 1.20 -13.90 -21.30
C LEU A 525 0.33 -14.51 -20.20
N ASN A 526 0.92 -15.09 -19.16
CA ASN A 526 0.15 -15.32 -17.94
C ASN A 526 -0.12 -13.99 -17.18
N ALA A 527 -0.98 -14.04 -16.15
CA ALA A 527 -1.37 -12.85 -15.39
C ALA A 527 -0.16 -12.14 -14.74
N PHE A 528 0.77 -12.91 -14.17
CA PHE A 528 2.00 -12.39 -13.57
C PHE A 528 2.87 -11.62 -14.57
N SER A 529 3.20 -12.21 -15.72
CA SER A 529 4.06 -11.56 -16.72
C SER A 529 3.40 -10.31 -17.29
N PHE A 530 2.06 -10.33 -17.44
CA PHE A 530 1.29 -9.17 -17.87
C PHE A 530 1.35 -8.03 -16.84
N ALA A 531 1.12 -8.32 -15.55
CA ALA A 531 1.22 -7.33 -14.48
C ALA A 531 2.64 -6.78 -14.34
N ALA A 532 3.68 -7.62 -14.48
CA ALA A 532 5.08 -7.18 -14.42
C ALA A 532 5.43 -6.21 -15.55
N LEU A 533 4.93 -6.46 -16.77
CA LEU A 533 5.06 -5.51 -17.88
C LEU A 533 4.32 -4.19 -17.59
N ASN A 534 3.12 -4.26 -17.01
CA ASN A 534 2.37 -3.05 -16.63
C ASN A 534 3.17 -2.19 -15.65
N PHE A 535 3.70 -2.79 -14.58
CA PHE A 535 4.51 -2.06 -13.60
C PHE A 535 5.85 -1.54 -14.16
N LEU A 536 6.48 -2.25 -15.11
CA LEU A 536 7.64 -1.72 -15.84
C LEU A 536 7.26 -0.48 -16.67
N ARG A 537 6.09 -0.49 -17.32
CA ARG A 537 5.59 0.66 -18.11
C ARG A 537 5.31 1.86 -17.19
N ILE A 538 4.67 1.63 -16.04
CA ILE A 538 4.44 2.66 -15.02
C ILE A 538 5.77 3.22 -14.51
N HIS A 539 6.72 2.36 -14.14
CA HIS A 539 8.06 2.74 -13.71
C HIS A 539 8.76 3.62 -14.76
N THR A 540 8.78 3.17 -16.02
CA THR A 540 9.38 3.90 -17.15
C THR A 540 8.73 5.28 -17.33
N ALA A 541 7.40 5.34 -17.37
CA ALA A 541 6.65 6.59 -17.50
C ALA A 541 6.91 7.54 -16.33
N PHE A 542 7.06 7.02 -15.11
CA PHE A 542 7.41 7.80 -13.93
C PHE A 542 8.77 8.46 -14.09
N LEU A 543 9.81 7.69 -14.45
CA LEU A 543 11.17 8.20 -14.62
C LEU A 543 11.19 9.36 -15.63
N GLN A 544 10.57 9.14 -16.79
CA GLN A 544 10.56 10.11 -17.88
C GLN A 544 9.74 11.35 -17.57
N THR A 545 8.55 11.16 -16.97
CA THR A 545 7.68 12.26 -16.58
C THR A 545 8.38 13.11 -15.52
N TYR A 546 8.97 12.49 -14.50
CA TYR A 546 9.70 13.18 -13.44
C TYR A 546 10.92 13.94 -14.01
N GLU A 547 11.71 13.32 -14.89
CA GLU A 547 12.86 13.96 -15.55
C GLU A 547 12.40 15.16 -16.38
N THR A 548 11.38 14.99 -17.21
CA THR A 548 10.83 16.07 -18.06
C THR A 548 10.30 17.22 -17.22
N LEU A 549 9.52 16.94 -16.18
CA LEU A 549 8.97 17.96 -15.29
C LEU A 549 10.07 18.70 -14.52
N SER A 550 11.15 18.02 -14.15
CA SER A 550 12.30 18.63 -13.46
C SER A 550 13.07 19.63 -14.34
N GLN A 551 12.89 19.57 -15.67
CA GLN A 551 13.49 20.51 -16.64
C GLN A 551 12.59 21.70 -16.96
N ILE A 552 11.32 21.69 -16.53
CA ILE A 552 10.39 22.80 -16.75
C ILE A 552 10.61 23.87 -15.68
N GLU A 553 10.99 25.07 -16.09
CA GLU A 553 11.07 26.24 -15.20
C GLU A 553 9.66 26.67 -14.80
N THR A 554 9.34 26.58 -13.51
CA THR A 554 8.08 27.04 -12.93
C THR A 554 8.30 27.45 -11.48
N LYS A 555 7.49 28.39 -10.98
CA LYS A 555 7.49 28.79 -9.56
C LYS A 555 6.89 27.73 -8.62
N TYR A 556 6.19 26.74 -9.16
CA TYR A 556 5.50 25.71 -8.40
C TYR A 556 6.20 24.36 -8.52
N SER A 557 6.36 23.62 -7.42
CA SER A 557 6.89 22.26 -7.48
C SER A 557 5.77 21.25 -7.81
N PHE A 558 6.09 20.25 -8.62
CA PHE A 558 5.14 19.25 -9.10
C PHE A 558 5.07 17.99 -8.25
N LYS A 559 6.02 17.76 -7.34
CA LYS A 559 6.33 16.44 -6.79
C LYS A 559 5.19 15.90 -5.92
N ASP A 560 4.64 16.72 -5.03
CA ASP A 560 3.48 16.32 -4.21
C ASP A 560 2.21 16.19 -5.07
N THR A 561 2.04 17.10 -6.04
CA THR A 561 0.88 17.06 -6.95
C THR A 561 0.91 15.81 -7.85
N LEU A 562 2.09 15.35 -8.26
CA LEU A 562 2.27 14.16 -9.09
C LEU A 562 1.75 12.91 -8.38
N VAL A 563 2.18 12.68 -7.13
CA VAL A 563 1.75 11.51 -6.36
C VAL A 563 0.26 11.57 -6.03
N LEU A 564 -0.26 12.75 -5.69
CA LEU A 564 -1.69 12.96 -5.44
C LEU A 564 -2.54 12.74 -6.69
N ALA A 565 -2.08 13.19 -7.86
CA ALA A 565 -2.79 13.04 -9.12
C ALA A 565 -2.86 11.57 -9.55
N MET A 566 -1.79 10.81 -9.38
CA MET A 566 -1.78 9.38 -9.69
C MET A 566 -2.67 8.58 -8.75
N GLY A 567 -2.60 8.84 -7.44
CA GLY A 567 -3.50 8.21 -6.48
C GLY A 567 -4.96 8.56 -6.78
N THR A 568 -5.26 9.83 -7.05
CA THR A 568 -6.61 10.27 -7.45
C THR A 568 -7.09 9.59 -8.73
N PHE A 569 -6.22 9.45 -9.74
CA PHE A 569 -6.56 8.77 -10.99
C PHE A 569 -6.88 7.30 -10.76
N PHE A 570 -6.04 6.58 -10.01
CA PHE A 570 -6.26 5.18 -9.68
C PHE A 570 -7.62 4.96 -9.01
N GLU A 571 -7.96 5.76 -8.00
CA GLU A 571 -9.17 5.57 -7.19
C GLU A 571 -10.50 5.82 -7.91
N VAL A 572 -10.51 6.58 -9.00
CA VAL A 572 -11.75 6.80 -9.76
C VAL A 572 -12.32 5.48 -10.28
N GLU A 573 -11.46 4.56 -10.71
CA GLU A 573 -11.87 3.25 -11.24
C GLU A 573 -10.69 2.26 -11.15
N PRO A 574 -10.35 1.71 -9.96
CA PRO A 574 -9.11 0.95 -9.74
C PRO A 574 -8.87 -0.19 -10.73
N GLN A 575 -9.92 -0.98 -11.01
CA GLN A 575 -9.86 -2.11 -11.95
C GLN A 575 -9.42 -1.69 -13.35
N ARG A 576 -9.86 -0.50 -13.80
CA ARG A 576 -9.50 0.03 -15.11
C ARG A 576 -8.18 0.79 -15.07
N ASN A 577 -8.04 1.69 -14.11
CA ASN A 577 -7.03 2.75 -14.15
C ASN A 577 -5.63 2.24 -13.77
N ILE A 578 -5.49 1.14 -13.04
CA ILE A 578 -4.17 0.52 -12.78
C ILE A 578 -3.42 0.15 -14.07
N TRP A 579 -4.15 -0.17 -15.14
CA TRP A 579 -3.60 -0.53 -16.46
C TRP A 579 -3.30 0.68 -17.35
N HIS A 580 -3.61 1.89 -16.87
CA HIS A 580 -3.50 3.14 -17.62
C HIS A 580 -2.68 4.21 -16.91
N LEU A 581 -2.01 3.88 -15.80
CA LEU A 581 -1.24 4.84 -15.00
C LEU A 581 -0.06 5.43 -15.78
N GLU A 582 0.58 4.65 -16.64
CA GLU A 582 1.66 5.07 -17.52
C GLU A 582 1.18 6.10 -18.55
N GLN A 583 0.00 5.89 -19.15
CA GLN A 583 -0.54 6.85 -20.09
C GLN A 583 -1.06 8.08 -19.35
N PHE A 584 -1.68 7.89 -18.18
CA PHE A 584 -2.08 9.01 -17.34
C PHE A 584 -0.90 9.91 -17.00
N LEU A 585 0.27 9.37 -16.69
CA LEU A 585 1.49 10.14 -16.47
C LEU A 585 1.89 10.99 -17.69
N THR A 586 1.97 10.36 -18.86
CA THR A 586 2.55 10.97 -20.07
C THR A 586 1.57 11.83 -20.87
N GLU A 587 0.30 11.42 -20.96
CA GLU A 587 -0.77 12.07 -21.73
C GLU A 587 -1.77 12.82 -20.83
N GLY A 588 -1.92 12.39 -19.58
CA GLY A 588 -2.78 13.02 -18.58
C GLY A 588 -2.07 14.16 -17.86
N PHE A 589 -1.17 13.84 -16.95
CA PHE A 589 -0.54 14.75 -16.02
C PHE A 589 0.44 15.71 -16.71
N LEU A 590 1.42 15.18 -17.46
CA LEU A 590 2.50 15.97 -18.05
C LEU A 590 2.01 17.14 -18.94
N PRO A 591 1.04 16.96 -19.87
CA PRO A 591 0.56 18.06 -20.70
C PRO A 591 -0.17 19.15 -19.90
N ARG A 592 -0.89 18.76 -18.85
CA ARG A 592 -1.61 19.69 -17.97
C ARG A 592 -0.66 20.50 -17.11
N TRP A 593 0.41 19.86 -16.62
CA TRP A 593 1.47 20.57 -15.92
C TRP A 593 2.20 21.56 -16.83
N LYS A 594 2.54 21.18 -18.08
CA LYS A 594 3.12 22.10 -19.08
C LYS A 594 2.22 23.31 -19.32
N LYS A 595 0.92 23.08 -19.51
CA LYS A 595 -0.07 24.16 -19.70
C LYS A 595 -0.11 25.11 -18.50
N LEU A 596 -0.01 24.59 -17.27
CA LEU A 596 0.07 25.40 -16.05
C LEU A 596 1.37 26.21 -15.98
N ALA A 597 2.51 25.59 -16.27
CA ALA A 597 3.82 26.23 -16.24
C ALA A 597 3.98 27.33 -17.31
N GLU A 598 3.38 27.17 -18.49
CA GLU A 598 3.41 28.18 -19.56
C GLU A 598 2.59 29.44 -19.23
N ALA A 599 1.63 29.33 -18.33
CA ALA A 599 0.69 30.40 -17.99
C ALA A 599 1.03 31.15 -16.69
N GLY A 600 1.88 30.57 -15.83
CA GLY A 600 2.27 31.12 -14.52
C GLY A 600 3.67 31.68 -14.49
#